data_AF-A0A3A9BY90-F1
#
_entry.id   AF-A0A3A9BY90-F1
#
_cell.length_a   1.000
_cell.length_b   1.000
_cell.length_c   1.000
_cell.angle_alpha   90.00
_cell.angle_beta   90.00
_cell.angle_gamma   90.00
#
_symmetry.space_group_name_H-M   'P 1'
#
loop_
_entity.id
_entity.type
_entity.pdbx_description
1 polymer ?
#
loop_
_entity_poly.entity_id
_entity_poly.type
_entity_poly.pdbx_seq_one_letter_code
_entity_poly.pdbx_strand_id
1 'polypeptide(L)'
;MKKKALSILLAAAMMASVLAGCGSSANNAPASGGKTEADDGKKPVTIKTVSMFGGTDPNAAIYQDINEQFSKEYPYITLEDNSQSSDEEWKASVAANFSVGNEPDVLQFFTDATANTIVATDKFVTIDEIKAEYPDYAGDTLPAALEAVINTDGVSRAVPTTGYWEGLFCN
;
A
#
# COMPACT_ATOMS: atom_id res chain seq x y z
N MET A 1 -46.04 -42.07 17.75
CA MET A 1 -44.77 -42.03 17.00
C MET A 1 -44.95 -41.13 15.78
N LYS A 2 -44.87 -39.82 16.00
CA LYS A 2 -45.08 -38.78 14.99
C LYS A 2 -43.79 -37.95 14.93
N LYS A 3 -43.46 -37.42 13.74
CA LYS A 3 -42.35 -36.48 13.43
C LYS A 3 -41.03 -37.03 12.88
N LYS A 4 -40.96 -38.27 12.37
CA LYS A 4 -39.80 -38.77 11.60
C LYS A 4 -40.04 -38.78 10.07
N ALA A 5 -40.70 -37.76 9.53
CA ALA A 5 -41.07 -37.73 8.10
C ALA A 5 -41.03 -36.31 7.49
N LEU A 6 -39.97 -35.52 7.76
CA LEU A 6 -39.96 -34.11 7.30
C LEU A 6 -38.59 -33.50 6.94
N SER A 7 -37.55 -34.24 6.53
CA SER A 7 -36.29 -33.53 6.21
C SER A 7 -35.40 -34.09 5.10
N ILE A 8 -35.86 -35.04 4.29
CA ILE A 8 -35.05 -35.52 3.16
C ILE A 8 -35.96 -35.84 1.98
N LEU A 9 -36.38 -34.83 1.20
CA LEU A 9 -36.92 -34.93 -0.17
C LEU A 9 -37.41 -33.56 -0.70
N LEU A 10 -36.55 -32.54 -0.73
CA LEU A 10 -36.83 -31.31 -1.47
C LEU A 10 -35.54 -30.74 -2.08
N ALA A 11 -34.86 -31.60 -2.84
CA ALA A 11 -33.92 -31.18 -3.86
C ALA A 11 -34.70 -30.70 -5.09
N ALA A 12 -34.11 -29.74 -5.80
CA ALA A 12 -34.30 -29.53 -7.24
C ALA A 12 -35.68 -29.06 -7.72
N ALA A 13 -35.95 -27.76 -7.57
CA ALA A 13 -36.57 -26.93 -8.60
C ALA A 13 -36.66 -25.50 -8.06
N MET A 14 -35.90 -24.56 -8.64
CA MET A 14 -36.28 -23.16 -8.94
C MET A 14 -35.03 -22.44 -9.50
N MET A 15 -34.63 -22.83 -10.72
CA MET A 15 -33.99 -21.91 -11.66
C MET A 15 -35.09 -21.26 -12.50
N ALA A 16 -34.82 -20.03 -12.95
CA ALA A 16 -35.56 -19.24 -13.94
C ALA A 16 -36.63 -18.27 -13.41
N SER A 17 -36.20 -17.02 -13.21
CA SER A 17 -36.87 -15.73 -13.46
C SER A 17 -36.13 -14.69 -12.60
N VAL A 18 -35.56 -13.59 -13.10
CA VAL A 18 -36.18 -12.53 -13.90
C VAL A 18 -35.09 -11.82 -14.73
N LEU A 19 -35.25 -11.82 -16.06
CA LEU A 19 -34.63 -10.86 -16.99
C LEU A 19 -35.79 -10.09 -17.66
N ALA A 20 -35.56 -8.79 -17.96
CA ALA A 20 -36.42 -7.76 -18.58
C ALA A 20 -37.07 -6.78 -17.57
N GLY A 21 -37.03 -5.46 -17.71
CA GLY A 21 -36.44 -4.59 -18.75
C GLY A 21 -36.83 -3.11 -18.54
N CYS A 22 -36.05 -2.19 -19.12
CA CYS A 22 -36.37 -0.81 -19.55
C CYS A 22 -35.05 -0.18 -19.99
N GLY A 23 -34.85 0.53 -21.09
CA GLY A 23 -35.73 1.13 -22.09
C GLY A 23 -34.98 2.36 -22.63
N SER A 24 -34.67 2.41 -23.93
CA SER A 24 -33.99 3.53 -24.59
C SER A 24 -34.97 4.63 -25.00
N SER A 25 -34.63 5.90 -24.78
CA SER A 25 -35.01 7.05 -25.64
C SER A 25 -34.15 8.28 -25.30
N ALA A 26 -33.70 8.96 -26.35
CA ALA A 26 -32.80 10.10 -26.39
C ALA A 26 -33.48 11.44 -26.07
N ASN A 27 -32.76 12.42 -25.48
CA ASN A 27 -32.62 13.78 -26.04
C ASN A 27 -31.54 14.63 -25.31
N ASN A 28 -30.98 15.58 -26.06
CA ASN A 28 -29.80 16.42 -25.87
C ASN A 28 -29.85 17.57 -24.83
N ALA A 29 -28.61 17.95 -24.42
CA ALA A 29 -28.05 19.30 -24.14
C ALA A 29 -28.08 19.90 -22.70
N PRO A 30 -27.13 20.80 -22.34
CA PRO A 30 -25.71 20.90 -22.73
C PRO A 30 -24.73 21.04 -21.55
N ALA A 31 -23.45 21.05 -21.92
CA ALA A 31 -22.24 21.04 -21.10
C ALA A 31 -21.98 22.28 -20.22
N SER A 32 -21.33 22.02 -19.09
CA SER A 32 -20.40 22.89 -18.36
C SER A 32 -19.39 21.93 -17.74
N GLY A 33 -18.11 21.88 -18.14
CA GLY A 33 -17.18 22.99 -18.09
C GLY A 33 -16.25 22.78 -16.90
N GLY A 34 -15.31 21.84 -17.01
CA GLY A 34 -14.41 21.49 -15.92
C GLY A 34 -13.21 20.66 -16.38
N LYS A 35 -12.20 21.37 -16.90
CA LYS A 35 -10.77 21.01 -17.05
C LYS A 35 -10.45 19.52 -17.23
N THR A 36 -10.23 19.14 -18.48
CA THR A 36 -9.28 18.07 -18.79
C THR A 36 -7.88 18.67 -18.65
N GLU A 37 -7.22 18.38 -17.52
CA GLU A 37 -5.78 18.56 -17.40
C GLU A 37 -5.07 17.66 -18.40
N ALA A 38 -3.91 18.12 -18.85
CA ALA A 38 -3.15 17.58 -19.96
C ALA A 38 -2.95 16.07 -19.83
N ASP A 39 -3.49 15.33 -20.80
CA ASP A 39 -3.13 13.95 -21.07
C ASP A 39 -1.70 13.95 -21.64
N ASP A 40 -0.72 13.74 -20.76
CA ASP A 40 0.72 13.61 -21.07
C ASP A 40 1.04 12.25 -21.73
N GLY A 41 0.04 11.50 -22.22
CA GLY A 41 0.21 10.20 -22.86
C GLY A 41 0.74 9.11 -21.91
N LYS A 42 0.77 9.39 -20.60
CA LYS A 42 1.21 8.45 -19.58
C LYS A 42 0.08 7.49 -19.24
N LYS A 43 0.39 6.19 -19.22
CA LYS A 43 -0.57 5.15 -18.86
C LYS A 43 -0.96 5.31 -17.38
N PRO A 44 -2.25 5.14 -17.03
CA PRO A 44 -2.66 5.09 -15.64
C PRO A 44 -1.92 3.99 -14.87
N VAL A 45 -1.41 4.34 -13.68
CA VAL A 45 -0.70 3.42 -12.77
C VAL A 45 -1.35 3.53 -11.39
N THR A 46 -1.44 2.41 -10.67
CA THR A 46 -1.79 2.39 -9.25
C THR A 46 -0.55 1.99 -8.46
N ILE A 47 -0.24 2.71 -7.39
CA ILE A 47 0.86 2.43 -6.46
C ILE A 47 0.27 2.24 -5.07
N LYS A 48 0.54 1.08 -4.47
CA LYS A 48 0.20 0.77 -3.08
C LYS A 48 1.31 1.23 -2.15
N THR A 49 0.95 2.04 -1.16
CA THR A 49 1.89 2.50 -0.16
C THR A 49 1.42 2.12 1.25
N VAL A 50 2.36 1.70 2.09
CA VAL A 50 2.12 1.34 3.48
C VAL A 50 3.22 1.95 4.33
N SER A 51 2.82 2.71 5.35
CA SER A 51 3.74 3.32 6.29
C SER A 51 3.28 3.18 7.73
N MET A 52 4.19 3.50 8.64
CA MET A 52 3.95 3.60 10.08
C MET A 52 3.30 4.95 10.46
N PHE A 53 3.19 5.88 9.50
CA PHE A 53 2.61 7.21 9.70
C PHE A 53 1.10 7.20 9.48
N GLY A 54 0.40 6.46 10.35
CA GLY A 54 -1.06 6.41 10.36
C GLY A 54 -1.64 6.52 11.76
N GLY A 55 -2.96 6.47 11.85
CA GLY A 55 -3.68 6.51 13.12
C GLY A 55 -3.35 7.75 13.95
N THR A 56 -2.73 7.55 15.12
CA THR A 56 -2.38 8.62 16.05
C THR A 56 -0.93 9.08 15.95
N ASP A 57 -0.17 8.60 14.96
CA ASP A 57 1.21 9.06 14.76
C ASP A 57 1.25 10.56 14.45
N PRO A 58 2.16 11.34 15.07
CA PRO A 58 2.24 12.78 14.83
C PRO A 58 2.56 13.15 13.37
N ASN A 59 3.15 12.25 12.59
CA ASN A 59 3.47 12.47 11.18
C ASN A 59 2.33 12.07 10.25
N ALA A 60 1.22 11.50 10.75
CA ALA A 60 0.14 11.00 9.90
C ALA A 60 -0.43 12.10 8.98
N ALA A 61 -0.69 13.30 9.51
CA ALA A 61 -1.18 14.42 8.70
C ALA A 61 -0.15 14.86 7.65
N ILE A 62 1.13 14.95 8.02
CA ILE A 62 2.21 15.34 7.11
C ILE A 62 2.36 14.32 5.97
N TYR A 63 2.25 13.03 6.28
CA TYR A 63 2.32 11.98 5.29
C TYR A 63 1.14 12.04 4.30
N GLN A 64 -0.07 12.32 4.77
CA GLN A 64 -1.22 12.52 3.89
C GLN A 64 -1.06 13.77 3.01
N ASP A 65 -0.52 14.87 3.55
CA ASP A 65 -0.23 16.07 2.75
C ASP A 65 0.78 15.77 1.61
N ILE A 66 1.80 14.94 1.89
CA ILE A 66 2.75 14.47 0.87
C ILE A 66 2.07 13.61 -0.18
N ASN A 67 1.20 12.67 0.21
CA ASN A 67 0.45 11.84 -0.73
C ASN A 67 -0.47 12.68 -1.63
N GLU A 68 -1.11 13.71 -1.06
CA GLU A 68 -1.92 14.65 -1.84
C GLU A 68 -1.08 15.47 -2.81
N GLN A 69 0.08 15.97 -2.36
CA GLN A 69 0.99 16.71 -3.22
C GLN A 69 1.48 15.84 -4.38
N PHE A 70 1.90 14.60 -4.09
CA PHE A 70 2.33 13.63 -5.09
C PHE A 70 1.21 13.34 -6.10
N SER A 71 -0.02 13.13 -5.63
CA SER A 71 -1.17 12.87 -6.52
C SER A 71 -1.50 14.06 -7.42
N LYS A 72 -1.30 15.31 -6.94
CA LYS A 72 -1.46 16.54 -7.74
C LYS A 72 -0.34 16.70 -8.78
N GLU A 73 0.89 16.33 -8.42
CA GLU A 73 2.05 16.41 -9.32
C GLU A 73 2.01 15.32 -10.40
N TYR A 74 1.49 14.14 -10.06
CA TYR A 74 1.44 12.97 -10.93
C TYR A 74 -0.01 12.46 -11.10
N PRO A 75 -0.87 13.18 -11.84
CA PRO A 75 -2.31 12.87 -11.95
C PRO A 75 -2.64 11.54 -12.66
N TYR A 76 -1.65 10.91 -13.31
CA TYR A 76 -1.77 9.58 -13.91
C TYR A 76 -1.48 8.45 -12.93
N ILE A 77 -1.05 8.76 -11.70
CA ILE A 77 -0.78 7.79 -10.63
C ILE A 77 -1.91 7.87 -9.60
N THR A 78 -2.54 6.71 -9.33
CA THR A 78 -3.45 6.53 -8.20
C THR A 78 -2.67 5.98 -7.01
N LEU A 79 -2.69 6.67 -5.86
CA LEU A 79 -2.15 6.12 -4.62
C LEU A 79 -3.23 5.34 -3.86
N GLU A 80 -2.92 4.08 -3.53
CA GLU A 80 -3.67 3.27 -2.57
C GLU A 80 -2.87 3.19 -1.26
N ASP A 81 -3.20 4.07 -0.31
CA ASP A 81 -2.52 4.12 0.99
C ASP A 81 -3.23 3.27 2.04
N ASN A 82 -2.47 2.41 2.72
CA ASN A 82 -2.92 1.63 3.87
C ASN A 82 -1.98 1.81 5.08
N SER A 83 -1.56 3.05 5.31
CA SER A 83 -0.75 3.44 6.47
C SER A 83 -1.56 3.42 7.77
N GLN A 84 -0.97 2.88 8.84
CA GLN A 84 -1.63 2.70 10.14
C GLN A 84 -0.63 2.89 11.29
N SER A 85 -1.14 2.93 12.53
CA SER A 85 -0.29 2.86 13.71
C SER A 85 0.53 1.57 13.69
N SER A 86 1.81 1.64 14.07
CA SER A 86 2.75 0.51 13.97
C SER A 86 2.62 -0.51 15.11
N ASP A 87 1.40 -0.97 15.40
CA ASP A 87 1.12 -2.00 16.40
C ASP A 87 1.38 -3.43 15.87
N GLU A 88 1.19 -4.43 16.73
CA GLU A 88 1.49 -5.82 16.39
C GLU A 88 0.49 -6.39 15.38
N GLU A 89 -0.77 -5.96 15.42
CA GLU A 89 -1.78 -6.30 14.42
C GLU A 89 -1.39 -5.79 13.03
N TRP A 90 -0.90 -4.55 12.93
CA TRP A 90 -0.40 -3.98 11.68
C TRP A 90 0.82 -4.73 11.15
N LYS A 91 1.82 -5.03 12.00
CA LYS A 91 3.01 -5.82 11.61
C LYS A 91 2.61 -7.20 11.08
N ALA A 92 1.66 -7.87 11.74
CA ALA A 92 1.15 -9.16 11.31
C ALA A 92 0.43 -9.06 9.96
N SER A 93 -0.34 -7.98 9.73
CA SER A 93 -0.99 -7.71 8.45
C SER A 93 0.02 -7.49 7.32
N VAL A 94 1.09 -6.72 7.56
CA VAL A 94 2.18 -6.56 6.58
C VAL A 94 2.80 -7.91 6.24
N ALA A 95 3.17 -8.72 7.23
CA ALA A 95 3.75 -10.04 6.99
C ALA A 95 2.81 -10.99 6.22
N ALA A 96 1.51 -10.95 6.53
CA ALA A 96 0.50 -11.73 5.81
C ALA A 96 0.40 -11.31 4.34
N ASN A 97 0.38 -10.01 4.05
CA ASN A 97 0.37 -9.48 2.69
C ASN A 97 1.56 -9.96 1.86
N PHE A 98 2.78 -9.89 2.42
CA PHE A 98 3.98 -10.43 1.77
C PHE A 98 3.87 -11.95 1.51
N SER A 99 3.27 -12.70 2.43
CA SER A 99 3.14 -14.16 2.29
C SER A 99 2.18 -14.59 1.18
N VAL A 100 1.23 -13.73 0.79
CA VAL A 100 0.21 -14.05 -0.22
C VAL A 100 0.37 -13.33 -1.55
N GLY A 101 1.42 -12.52 -1.73
CA GLY A 101 1.61 -11.76 -2.97
C GLY A 101 0.82 -10.45 -3.05
N ASN A 102 0.46 -9.89 -1.90
CA ASN A 102 -0.25 -8.61 -1.80
C ASN A 102 0.57 -7.56 -1.04
N GLU A 103 1.89 -7.69 -1.02
CA GLU A 103 2.83 -6.66 -0.57
C GLU A 103 2.57 -5.31 -1.24
N PRO A 104 2.86 -4.19 -0.56
CA PRO A 104 2.81 -2.86 -1.17
C PRO A 104 3.99 -2.65 -2.12
N ASP A 105 3.86 -1.67 -3.01
CA ASP A 105 4.94 -1.22 -3.89
C ASP A 105 5.98 -0.38 -3.13
N VAL A 106 5.51 0.39 -2.14
CA VAL A 106 6.35 1.20 -1.24
C VAL A 106 6.01 0.86 0.21
N LEU A 107 7.02 0.48 0.99
CA LEU A 107 6.88 0.12 2.39
C LEU A 107 7.82 0.93 3.27
N GLN A 108 7.27 1.65 4.24
CA GLN A 108 8.02 2.08 5.41
C GLN A 108 7.76 1.09 6.55
N PHE A 109 8.82 0.41 6.98
CA PHE A 109 8.79 -0.59 8.04
C PHE A 109 10.09 -0.56 8.84
N PHE A 110 10.12 -1.31 9.94
CA PHE A 110 11.33 -1.57 10.70
C PHE A 110 12.38 -2.28 9.82
N THR A 111 13.67 -2.10 10.11
CA THR A 111 14.77 -2.75 9.37
C THR A 111 15.55 -3.76 10.20
N ASP A 112 15.23 -3.84 11.49
CA ASP A 112 15.82 -4.79 12.45
C ASP A 112 15.20 -6.20 12.34
N ALA A 113 15.36 -7.01 13.39
CA ALA A 113 14.84 -8.38 13.44
C ALA A 113 13.33 -8.49 13.16
N THR A 114 12.57 -7.42 13.36
CA THR A 114 11.13 -7.32 13.03
C THR A 114 10.87 -7.58 11.53
N ALA A 115 11.79 -7.18 10.65
CA ALA A 115 11.66 -7.36 9.21
C ALA A 115 12.11 -8.73 8.68
N ASN A 116 12.73 -9.57 9.51
CA ASN A 116 13.32 -10.83 9.04
C ASN A 116 12.31 -11.73 8.30
N THR A 117 11.05 -11.74 8.74
CA THR A 117 10.00 -12.57 8.11
C THR A 117 9.64 -12.10 6.70
N ILE A 118 9.55 -10.78 6.48
CA ILE A 118 9.24 -10.22 5.15
C ILE A 118 10.48 -10.21 4.25
N VAL A 119 11.68 -9.98 4.79
CA VAL A 119 12.93 -10.07 4.03
C VAL A 119 13.15 -11.48 3.47
N ALA A 120 12.81 -12.51 4.25
CA ALA A 120 12.92 -13.91 3.83
C ALA A 120 12.00 -14.29 2.65
N THR A 121 11.08 -13.41 2.23
CA THR A 121 10.23 -13.65 1.05
C THR A 121 10.91 -13.33 -0.28
N ASP A 122 12.10 -12.70 -0.26
CA ASP A 122 12.89 -12.35 -1.45
C ASP A 122 12.15 -11.43 -2.44
N LYS A 123 11.41 -10.46 -1.90
CA LYS A 123 10.53 -9.54 -2.66
C LYS A 123 11.02 -8.09 -2.73
N PHE A 124 12.12 -7.77 -2.06
CA PHE A 124 12.64 -6.42 -1.97
C PHE A 124 13.73 -6.19 -3.00
N VAL A 125 13.67 -5.03 -3.65
CA VAL A 125 14.75 -4.53 -4.51
C VAL A 125 15.85 -3.94 -3.63
N THR A 126 17.11 -4.21 -3.97
CA THR A 126 18.27 -3.65 -3.25
C THR A 126 18.56 -2.21 -3.67
N ILE A 127 19.24 -1.46 -2.80
CA ILE A 127 19.68 -0.10 -3.14
C ILE A 127 20.62 -0.11 -4.35
N ASP A 128 21.48 -1.12 -4.48
CA ASP A 128 22.43 -1.23 -5.59
C ASP A 128 21.69 -1.45 -6.93
N GLU A 129 20.62 -2.24 -6.94
CA GLU A 129 19.76 -2.41 -8.12
C GLU A 129 19.08 -1.10 -8.50
N ILE A 130 18.55 -0.34 -7.52
CA ILE A 130 17.96 0.97 -7.80
C ILE A 130 19.02 1.93 -8.35
N LYS A 131 20.23 1.95 -7.77
CA LYS A 131 21.34 2.80 -8.21
C LYS A 131 21.87 2.46 -9.59
N ALA A 132 21.71 1.21 -10.05
CA ALA A 132 22.07 0.84 -11.42
C ALA A 132 21.27 1.64 -12.47
N GLU A 133 20.04 2.05 -12.15
CA GLU A 133 19.18 2.86 -13.02
C GLU A 133 19.09 4.33 -12.58
N TYR A 134 19.18 4.59 -11.28
CA TYR A 134 19.12 5.92 -10.67
C TYR A 134 20.38 6.18 -9.81
N PRO A 135 21.52 6.56 -10.42
CA PRO A 135 22.81 6.63 -9.70
C PRO A 135 22.83 7.53 -8.46
N ASP A 136 22.00 8.58 -8.45
CA ASP A 136 21.91 9.55 -7.36
C ASP A 136 20.96 9.11 -6.22
N TYR A 137 20.34 7.93 -6.32
CA TYR A 137 19.38 7.44 -5.32
C TYR A 137 20.00 7.35 -3.92
N ALA A 138 19.33 7.95 -2.94
CA ALA A 138 19.78 8.10 -1.55
C ALA A 138 21.11 8.87 -1.38
N GLY A 139 21.56 9.63 -2.39
CA GLY A 139 22.80 10.41 -2.33
C GLY A 139 22.77 11.60 -1.36
N ASP A 140 21.57 11.99 -0.92
CA ASP A 140 21.31 13.00 0.11
C ASP A 140 21.29 12.42 1.54
N THR A 141 21.46 11.11 1.68
CA THR A 141 21.45 10.42 2.98
C THR A 141 22.88 10.20 3.49
N LEU A 142 23.09 10.41 4.79
CA LEU A 142 24.39 10.16 5.42
C LEU A 142 24.80 8.67 5.28
N PRO A 143 26.08 8.36 4.93
CA PRO A 143 26.54 6.97 4.83
C PRO A 143 26.30 6.14 6.09
N ALA A 144 26.56 6.71 7.27
CA ALA A 144 26.32 6.05 8.55
C ALA A 144 24.83 5.72 8.79
N ALA A 145 23.91 6.52 8.25
CA ALA A 145 22.48 6.26 8.37
C ALA A 145 22.05 5.12 7.43
N LEU A 146 22.62 5.04 6.22
CA LEU A 146 22.42 3.91 5.31
C LEU A 146 22.99 2.60 5.88
N GLU A 147 24.16 2.66 6.50
CA GLU A 147 24.77 1.51 7.19
C GLU A 147 23.90 1.02 8.37
N ALA A 148 23.32 1.93 9.14
CA ALA A 148 22.49 1.61 10.29
C ALA A 148 21.20 0.85 9.95
N VAL A 149 20.75 0.89 8.69
CA VAL A 149 19.52 0.21 8.24
C VAL A 149 19.78 -0.99 7.33
N ILE A 150 21.04 -1.43 7.21
CA ILE A 150 21.36 -2.70 6.55
C ILE A 150 20.64 -3.84 7.28
N ASN A 151 19.95 -4.71 6.53
CA ASN A 151 19.22 -5.82 7.13
C ASN A 151 20.18 -6.82 7.80
N THR A 152 19.63 -7.70 8.63
CA THR A 152 20.43 -8.68 9.41
C THR A 152 21.24 -9.65 8.54
N ASP A 153 20.89 -9.80 7.26
CA ASP A 153 21.62 -10.58 6.26
C ASP A 153 22.78 -9.82 5.58
N GLY A 154 23.00 -8.55 5.96
CA GLY A 154 24.06 -7.71 5.43
C GLY A 154 23.72 -7.01 4.11
N VAL A 155 22.48 -7.13 3.62
CA VAL A 155 22.07 -6.55 2.34
C VAL A 155 21.29 -5.24 2.56
N SER A 156 21.58 -4.24 1.73
CA SER A 156 20.97 -2.91 1.81
C SER A 156 19.71 -2.81 0.95
N ARG A 157 18.56 -2.60 1.60
CA ARG A 157 17.23 -2.55 0.96
C ARG A 157 16.36 -1.38 1.41
N ALA A 158 16.87 -0.51 2.27
CA ALA A 158 16.09 0.53 2.93
C ALA A 158 16.84 1.86 2.98
N VAL A 159 16.12 2.96 2.73
CA VAL A 159 16.59 4.33 2.97
C VAL A 159 15.95 4.81 4.27
N PRO A 160 16.72 5.27 5.27
CA PRO A 160 16.17 5.73 6.54
C PRO A 160 15.35 7.02 6.34
N THR A 161 14.09 7.01 6.77
CA THR A 161 13.22 8.20 6.73
C THR A 161 13.14 8.94 8.06
N THR A 162 13.46 8.25 9.17
CA THR A 162 13.46 8.80 10.53
C THR A 162 14.74 8.39 11.24
N GLY A 163 15.47 9.35 11.81
CA GLY A 163 16.60 9.07 12.68
C GLY A 163 16.14 8.75 14.10
N TYR A 164 16.76 7.75 14.74
CA TYR A 164 16.60 7.49 16.16
C TYR A 164 17.85 7.97 16.91
N TRP A 165 17.65 8.70 18.01
CA TRP A 165 18.72 9.22 18.84
C TRP A 165 18.46 8.83 20.29
N GLU A 166 19.42 8.17 20.92
CA GLU A 166 19.34 7.80 22.32
C GLU A 166 19.88 8.93 23.21
N GLY A 167 19.10 9.28 24.23
CA GLY A 167 19.50 10.26 25.24
C GLY A 167 19.33 9.67 26.64
N LEU A 168 20.36 9.79 27.47
CA LEU A 168 20.26 9.54 28.91
C LEU A 168 19.97 10.86 29.62
N PHE A 169 18.79 10.95 30.26
CA PHE A 169 18.39 12.13 31.03
C PHE A 169 18.51 11.80 32.52
N CYS A 170 19.22 12.65 33.27
CA CYS A 170 19.35 12.56 34.72
C CYS A 170 18.80 13.82 35.39
N ASN A 171 18.43 13.71 36.67
CA ASN A 171 18.08 14.84 37.52
C ASN A 171 19.35 15.47 38.11
#